data_AF-A0ABD1LF38-F1
#
_entry.id   AF-A0ABD1LF38-F1
#
_cell.length_a   1.000
_cell.length_b   1.000
_cell.length_c   1.000
_cell.angle_alpha   90.00
_cell.angle_beta   90.00
_cell.angle_gamma   90.00
#
_symmetry.space_group_name_H-M   'P 1'
#
loop_
_entity.id
_entity.type
_entity.pdbx_description
1 polymer ?
#
loop_
_entity_poly.entity_id
_entity_poly.type
_entity_poly.pdbx_seq_one_letter_code
_entity_poly.pdbx_strand_id
1 'polypeptide(L)'
;MMRNSLATQIAKKCKRLPVTIITATKALKYKSLSVWHNAYLELESQNLTMPEFFSKLSYNLLESEEIQQTFLIYACMGQDALISDLVRYCISLGLLQGIDTVREARYRVHKLGARLKDLSLLSESFSSRCFTMQSLIRDAALLIASKRCLYLQ
;
A
#
# COMPACT_ATOMS: atom_id res chain seq x y z
N MET A 1 13.65 -5.27 -24.68
CA MET A 1 13.97 -6.67 -24.31
C MET A 1 14.15 -6.88 -22.81
N MET A 2 14.92 -6.04 -22.10
CA MET A 2 15.28 -6.25 -20.68
C MET A 2 14.09 -6.25 -19.69
N ARG A 3 13.07 -5.39 -19.90
CA ARG A 3 11.87 -5.32 -19.03
C ARG A 3 11.06 -6.62 -19.01
N ASN A 4 10.90 -7.26 -20.17
CA ASN A 4 10.10 -8.48 -20.31
C ASN A 4 10.77 -9.69 -19.63
N SER A 5 12.10 -9.72 -19.63
CA SER A 5 12.87 -10.75 -18.89
C SER A 5 12.67 -10.61 -17.39
N LEU A 6 12.83 -9.39 -16.84
CA LEU A 6 12.60 -9.12 -15.41
C LEU A 6 11.15 -9.41 -15.00
N ALA A 7 10.16 -8.98 -15.80
CA ALA A 7 8.75 -9.28 -15.54
C ALA A 7 8.47 -10.79 -15.47
N THR A 8 9.08 -11.58 -16.35
CA THR A 8 8.94 -13.04 -16.34
C THR A 8 9.58 -13.66 -15.09
N GLN A 9 10.75 -13.16 -14.68
CA GLN A 9 11.45 -13.66 -13.48
C GLN A 9 10.66 -13.35 -12.20
N ILE A 10 10.17 -12.12 -12.05
CA ILE A 10 9.32 -11.71 -10.93
C ILE A 10 8.03 -12.56 -10.92
N ALA A 11 7.37 -12.75 -12.07
CA ALA A 11 6.15 -13.55 -12.17
C ALA A 11 6.37 -15.03 -11.78
N LYS A 12 7.51 -15.63 -12.13
CA LYS A 12 7.87 -16.98 -11.70
C LYS A 12 7.99 -17.09 -10.18
N LYS A 13 8.53 -16.07 -9.52
CA LYS A 13 8.68 -16.01 -8.06
C LYS A 13 7.34 -15.83 -7.35
N CYS A 14 6.34 -15.21 -7.97
CA CYS A 14 4.98 -15.07 -7.43
C CYS A 14 4.20 -16.39 -7.21
N LYS A 15 4.78 -17.56 -7.51
CA LYS A 15 4.17 -18.90 -7.31
C LYS A 15 2.71 -19.01 -7.81
N ARG A 16 2.35 -18.26 -8.86
CA ARG A 16 1.01 -18.20 -9.48
C ARG A 16 -0.12 -17.64 -8.59
N LEU A 17 0.19 -16.90 -7.51
CA LEU A 17 -0.84 -16.22 -6.72
C LEU A 17 -1.33 -14.94 -7.44
N PRO A 18 -2.61 -14.86 -7.88
CA PRO A 18 -3.09 -13.74 -8.70
C PRO A 18 -2.92 -12.38 -8.01
N VAL A 19 -3.19 -12.29 -6.71
CA VAL A 19 -3.05 -11.07 -5.91
C VAL A 19 -1.63 -10.51 -5.98
N THR A 20 -0.61 -11.36 -5.82
CA THR A 20 0.79 -10.92 -5.85
C THR A 20 1.23 -10.46 -7.24
N ILE A 21 0.79 -11.15 -8.29
CA ILE A 21 1.09 -10.78 -9.69
C ILE A 21 0.45 -9.44 -10.03
N ILE A 22 -0.82 -9.25 -9.68
CA ILE A 22 -1.53 -7.99 -9.93
C ILE A 22 -0.85 -6.86 -9.17
N THR A 23 -0.57 -7.04 -7.88
CA THR A 23 0.08 -6.03 -7.03
C THR A 23 1.45 -5.64 -7.58
N ALA A 24 2.30 -6.62 -7.90
CA ALA A 24 3.61 -6.40 -8.52
C ALA A 24 3.51 -5.64 -9.85
N THR A 25 2.58 -6.07 -10.71
CA THR A 25 2.35 -5.46 -12.02
C THR A 25 1.96 -4.01 -11.86
N LYS A 26 0.97 -3.71 -11.01
CA LYS A 26 0.47 -2.35 -10.82
C LYS A 26 1.52 -1.43 -10.19
N ALA A 27 2.28 -1.92 -9.21
CA ALA A 27 3.35 -1.18 -8.57
C ALA A 27 4.48 -0.79 -9.54
N LEU A 28 4.84 -1.70 -10.45
CA LEU A 28 6.00 -1.53 -11.34
C LEU A 28 5.66 -1.04 -12.75
N LYS A 29 4.39 -1.11 -13.20
CA LYS A 29 3.94 -0.84 -14.58
C LYS A 29 4.52 0.43 -15.19
N TYR A 30 4.54 1.51 -14.41
CA TYR A 30 4.95 2.84 -14.86
C TYR A 30 6.33 3.27 -14.31
N LYS A 31 7.08 2.34 -13.71
CA LYS A 31 8.40 2.64 -13.11
C LYS A 31 9.54 2.39 -14.11
N SER A 32 10.69 3.01 -13.84
CA SER A 32 11.90 2.89 -14.67
C SER A 32 12.53 1.50 -14.58
N LEU A 33 13.36 1.12 -15.55
CA LEU A 33 14.05 -0.18 -15.57
C LEU A 33 14.92 -0.40 -14.32
N SER A 34 15.55 0.66 -13.79
CA SER A 34 16.35 0.58 -12.57
C SER A 34 15.50 0.18 -11.36
N VAL A 35 14.27 0.70 -11.24
CA VAL A 35 13.33 0.30 -10.18
C VAL A 35 12.93 -1.17 -10.32
N TRP A 36 12.71 -1.64 -11.54
CA TRP A 36 12.45 -3.06 -11.81
C TRP A 36 13.61 -3.96 -11.38
N HIS A 37 14.85 -3.53 -11.67
CA HIS A 37 16.04 -4.29 -11.31
C HIS A 37 16.24 -4.34 -9.79
N ASN A 38 16.11 -3.21 -9.11
CA ASN A 38 16.23 -3.14 -7.65
C ASN A 38 15.15 -4.00 -6.96
N ALA A 39 13.90 -3.94 -7.45
CA ALA A 39 12.83 -4.78 -6.94
C ALA A 39 13.14 -6.28 -7.10
N TYR A 40 13.78 -6.68 -8.21
CA TYR A 40 14.21 -8.06 -8.40
C TYR A 40 15.34 -8.47 -7.43
N LEU A 41 16.34 -7.62 -7.23
CA LEU A 41 17.43 -7.90 -6.29
C LEU A 41 16.96 -7.96 -4.83
N GLU A 42 16.04 -7.07 -4.43
CA GLU A 42 15.41 -7.14 -3.11
C GLU A 42 14.58 -8.40 -2.93
N LEU A 43 13.92 -8.87 -4.00
CA LEU A 43 13.15 -10.11 -3.97
C LEU A 43 14.04 -11.34 -3.78
N GLU A 44 15.23 -11.36 -4.39
CA GLU A 44 16.20 -12.46 -4.22
C GLU A 44 16.85 -12.48 -2.83
N SER A 45 16.97 -11.33 -2.17
CA SER A 45 17.73 -11.18 -0.91
C SER A 45 16.88 -11.24 0.36
N GLN A 46 15.55 -11.11 0.27
CA GLN A 46 14.67 -11.07 1.45
C GLN A 46 14.00 -12.42 1.73
N ASN A 47 14.03 -12.86 2.99
CA ASN A 47 13.19 -13.96 3.52
C ASN A 47 11.76 -13.47 3.84
N LEU A 48 11.10 -12.80 2.90
CA LEU A 48 9.69 -12.42 3.05
C LEU A 48 8.80 -13.37 2.24
N THR A 49 7.56 -13.56 2.69
CA THR A 49 6.55 -14.17 1.83
C THR A 49 6.27 -13.25 0.63
N MET A 50 5.89 -13.82 -0.52
CA MET A 50 5.60 -13.02 -1.72
C MET A 50 4.54 -11.91 -1.48
N PRO A 51 3.44 -12.16 -0.75
CA PRO A 51 2.48 -11.12 -0.41
C PRO A 51 3.08 -9.98 0.42
N GLU A 52 3.93 -10.29 1.41
CA GLU A 52 4.61 -9.28 2.22
C GLU A 52 5.58 -8.45 1.37
N PHE A 53 6.37 -9.12 0.53
CA PHE A 53 7.33 -8.44 -0.35
C PHE A 53 6.65 -7.45 -1.27
N PHE A 54 5.60 -7.87 -2.01
CA PHE A 54 4.94 -6.98 -2.96
C PHE A 54 4.09 -5.90 -2.30
N SER A 55 3.52 -6.17 -1.13
CA SER A 55 2.83 -5.15 -0.35
C SER A 55 3.82 -4.08 0.12
N LYS A 56 4.99 -4.50 0.63
CA LYS A 56 6.09 -3.60 1.02
C LYS A 56 6.65 -2.82 -0.17
N LEU A 57 6.87 -3.48 -1.31
CA LEU A 57 7.32 -2.83 -2.54
C LEU A 57 6.32 -1.76 -3.00
N SER A 58 5.03 -2.12 -3.04
CA SER A 58 3.96 -1.20 -3.43
C SER A 58 3.88 0.00 -2.48
N TYR A 59 4.02 -0.25 -1.18
CA TYR A 59 4.09 0.78 -0.15
C TYR A 59 5.28 1.73 -0.34
N ASN A 60 6.49 1.19 -0.55
CA ASN A 60 7.70 1.98 -0.77
C ASN A 60 7.63 2.84 -2.05
N LEU A 61 6.84 2.39 -3.03
CA LEU A 61 6.66 3.07 -4.31
C LEU A 61 5.51 4.10 -4.32
N LEU A 62 4.80 4.26 -3.19
CA LEU A 62 3.78 5.28 -3.01
C LEU A 62 4.38 6.69 -3.14
N GLU A 63 3.61 7.59 -3.75
CA GLU A 63 4.10 8.90 -4.21
C GLU A 63 4.25 9.97 -3.11
N SER A 64 3.71 9.77 -1.91
CA SER A 64 3.85 10.73 -0.82
C SER A 64 3.76 10.09 0.57
N GLU A 65 4.31 10.79 1.57
CA GLU A 65 4.15 10.39 2.97
C GLU A 65 2.68 10.39 3.41
N GLU A 66 1.88 11.32 2.89
CA GLU A 66 0.43 11.40 3.16
C GLU A 66 -0.30 10.09 2.85
N ILE A 67 -0.08 9.51 1.65
CA ILE A 67 -0.70 8.24 1.27
C ILE A 67 -0.09 7.05 2.04
N GLN A 68 1.21 7.08 2.36
CA GLN A 68 1.87 6.05 3.14
C GLN A 68 1.32 5.99 4.57
N GLN A 69 1.25 7.12 5.26
CA GLN A 69 0.71 7.23 6.62
C GLN A 69 -0.78 6.83 6.64
N THR A 70 -1.57 7.30 5.67
CA THR A 70 -2.99 6.93 5.56
C THR A 70 -3.18 5.41 5.42
N PHE A 71 -2.35 4.75 4.61
CA PHE A 71 -2.36 3.30 4.47
C PHE A 71 -2.03 2.58 5.79
N LEU A 72 -1.03 3.06 6.54
CA LEU A 72 -0.65 2.46 7.83
C LEU A 72 -1.74 2.66 8.90
N ILE A 73 -2.30 3.86 9.02
CA ILE A 73 -3.40 4.15 9.94
C ILE A 73 -4.57 3.21 9.65
N TYR A 74 -4.94 3.06 8.37
CA TYR A 74 -6.00 2.15 7.96
C TYR A 74 -5.72 0.70 8.42
N ALA A 75 -4.50 0.19 8.22
CA ALA A 75 -4.14 -1.13 8.68
C ALA A 75 -4.29 -1.29 10.19
N CYS A 76 -3.87 -0.28 10.98
CA CYS A 76 -4.00 -0.28 12.44
C CYS A 76 -5.46 -0.29 12.92
N MET A 77 -6.38 0.35 12.20
CA MET A 77 -7.79 0.47 12.61
C MET A 77 -8.60 -0.84 12.50
N GLY A 78 -8.14 -1.81 11.71
CA GLY A 78 -8.82 -3.11 11.56
C GLY A 78 -9.74 -3.22 10.35
N GLN A 79 -10.41 -4.37 10.22
CA GLN A 79 -11.15 -4.76 9.01
C GLN A 79 -12.42 -3.93 8.77
N ASP A 80 -13.05 -3.45 9.84
CA ASP A 80 -14.35 -2.74 9.81
C ASP A 80 -14.20 -1.24 10.09
N ALA A 81 -13.00 -0.71 9.87
CA ALA A 81 -12.69 0.70 10.07
C ALA A 81 -13.60 1.60 9.20
N LEU A 82 -14.32 2.53 9.85
CA LEU A 82 -15.12 3.51 9.15
C LEU A 82 -14.23 4.61 8.57
N ILE A 83 -14.60 5.08 7.38
CA ILE A 83 -13.92 6.22 6.74
C ILE A 83 -14.01 7.48 7.63
N SER A 84 -15.09 7.65 8.40
CA SER A 84 -15.23 8.74 9.36
C SER A 84 -14.16 8.71 10.45
N ASP A 85 -13.77 7.52 10.90
CA ASP A 85 -12.75 7.37 11.93
C ASP A 85 -11.37 7.62 11.34
N LEU A 86 -11.13 7.17 10.10
CA LEU A 86 -9.88 7.47 9.38
C LEU A 86 -9.73 8.97 9.16
N VAL A 87 -10.79 9.66 8.74
CA VAL A 87 -10.81 11.12 8.60
C VAL A 87 -10.46 11.79 9.93
N ARG A 88 -11.04 11.33 11.05
CA ARG A 88 -10.72 11.85 12.37
C ARG A 88 -9.23 11.68 12.70
N TYR A 89 -8.66 10.50 12.48
CA TYR A 89 -7.24 10.23 12.70
C TYR A 89 -6.33 11.10 11.82
N CYS A 90 -6.63 11.21 10.53
CA CYS A 90 -5.84 12.02 9.60
C CYS A 90 -5.84 13.51 9.99
N ILE A 91 -6.98 14.04 10.47
CA ILE A 91 -7.06 15.42 11.00
C ILE A 91 -6.28 15.53 12.31
N SER A 92 -6.51 14.64 13.27
CA SER A 92 -5.87 14.73 14.59
C SER A 92 -4.35 14.62 14.55
N LEU A 93 -3.82 13.91 13.55
CA LEU A 93 -2.38 13.75 13.33
C LEU A 93 -1.80 14.85 12.44
N GLY A 94 -2.61 15.82 11.98
CA GLY A 94 -2.16 16.87 11.07
C GLY A 94 -1.67 16.35 9.72
N LEU A 95 -2.14 15.18 9.29
CA LEU A 95 -1.62 14.47 8.12
C LEU A 95 -2.00 15.16 6.80
N LEU A 96 -3.19 15.77 6.77
CA LEU A 96 -3.75 16.37 5.55
C LEU A 96 -3.42 17.86 5.53
N GLN A 97 -2.43 18.24 4.73
CA GLN A 97 -2.03 19.65 4.59
C GLN A 97 -3.05 20.44 3.77
N GLY A 98 -3.27 21.71 4.15
CA GLY A 98 -4.11 22.64 3.40
C GLY A 98 -5.60 22.28 3.43
N ILE A 99 -6.08 21.71 4.54
CA ILE A 99 -7.49 21.38 4.74
C ILE A 99 -8.06 22.23 5.86
N ASP A 100 -9.14 22.96 5.54
CA ASP A 100 -9.81 23.86 6.49
C ASP A 100 -11.11 23.25 7.02
N THR A 101 -11.68 22.27 6.32
CA THR A 101 -12.97 21.66 6.68
C THR A 101 -12.93 20.14 6.76
N VAL A 102 -13.76 19.57 7.64
CA VAL A 102 -13.95 18.11 7.74
C VAL A 102 -14.46 17.51 6.42
N ARG A 103 -15.21 18.29 5.63
CA ARG A 103 -15.70 17.86 4.31
C ARG A 103 -14.56 17.68 3.31
N GLU A 104 -13.61 18.61 3.27
CA GLU A 104 -12.41 18.50 2.45
C GLU A 104 -11.52 17.34 2.91
N ALA A 105 -11.36 17.17 4.23
CA ALA A 105 -10.63 16.02 4.80
C ALA A 105 -11.22 14.69 4.31
N ARG A 106 -12.54 14.56 4.35
CA ARG A 106 -13.25 13.38 3.85
C ARG A 106 -13.01 13.14 2.37
N TYR A 107 -13.11 14.18 1.54
CA TYR A 107 -12.84 14.08 0.11
C TYR A 107 -11.38 13.64 -0.16
N ARG A 108 -10.42 14.20 0.58
CA ARG A 108 -9.01 13.85 0.47
C ARG A 108 -8.76 12.40 0.83
N VAL A 109 -9.31 11.91 1.95
CA VAL A 109 -9.22 10.51 2.38
C VAL A 109 -9.83 9.57 1.33
N HIS A 110 -10.98 9.92 0.73
CA HIS A 110 -11.55 9.12 -0.37
C HIS A 110 -10.62 9.06 -1.58
N LYS A 111 -9.99 10.17 -1.96
CA LYS A 111 -9.01 10.21 -3.07
C LYS A 111 -7.79 9.33 -2.78
N LEU A 112 -7.26 9.36 -1.55
CA LEU A 112 -6.17 8.49 -1.13
C LEU A 112 -6.60 7.02 -1.14
N GLY A 113 -7.79 6.70 -0.65
CA GLY A 113 -8.35 5.35 -0.68
C GLY A 113 -8.53 4.82 -2.10
N ALA A 114 -9.05 5.62 -3.02
CA ALA A 114 -9.17 5.27 -4.44
C ALA A 114 -7.79 4.96 -5.05
N ARG A 115 -6.77 5.75 -4.72
CA ARG A 115 -5.41 5.51 -5.18
C ARG A 115 -4.81 4.22 -4.62
N LEU A 116 -5.08 3.89 -3.36
CA LEU A 116 -4.66 2.62 -2.76
C LEU A 116 -5.39 1.42 -3.40
N LYS A 117 -6.66 1.57 -3.79
CA LYS A 117 -7.38 0.56 -4.59
C LYS A 117 -6.77 0.38 -5.98
N ASP A 118 -6.40 1.47 -6.64
CA ASP A 118 -5.70 1.41 -7.92
C ASP A 118 -4.44 0.57 -7.82
N LEU A 119 -3.70 0.67 -6.72
CA LEU A 119 -2.48 -0.11 -6.46
C LEU A 119 -2.72 -1.52 -5.92
N SER A 120 -3.99 -1.95 -5.81
CA SER A 120 -4.39 -3.22 -5.18
C SER A 120 -3.99 -3.36 -3.70
N LEU A 121 -3.74 -2.25 -3.02
CA LEU A 121 -3.46 -2.21 -1.58
C LEU A 121 -4.74 -2.18 -0.73
N LEU A 122 -5.84 -1.75 -1.34
CA LEU A 122 -7.20 -1.90 -0.82
C LEU A 122 -8.06 -2.63 -1.85
N SER A 123 -9.08 -3.32 -1.38
CA SER A 123 -10.12 -3.97 -2.18
C SER A 123 -11.35 -3.08 -2.29
N GLU A 124 -12.21 -3.39 -3.27
CA GLU A 124 -13.54 -2.81 -3.30
C GLU A 124 -14.36 -3.27 -2.09
N SER A 125 -15.12 -2.33 -1.53
CA SER A 125 -15.98 -2.55 -0.38
C SER A 125 -17.44 -2.51 -0.83
N PHE A 126 -18.28 -3.33 -0.20
CA PHE A 126 -19.72 -3.30 -0.46
C PHE A 126 -20.40 -2.01 0.06
N SER A 127 -19.73 -1.28 0.95
CA SER A 127 -20.21 -0.01 1.49
C SER A 127 -19.25 1.12 1.15
N SER A 128 -19.79 2.25 0.70
CA SER A 128 -19.05 3.50 0.53
C SER A 128 -18.52 4.09 1.84
N ARG A 129 -18.89 3.51 2.99
CA ARG A 129 -18.50 3.96 4.34
C ARG A 129 -17.25 3.29 4.89
N CYS A 130 -16.79 2.20 4.29
CA CYS A 130 -15.58 1.49 4.69
C CYS A 130 -14.68 1.24 3.48
N PHE A 131 -13.40 1.00 3.71
CA PHE A 131 -12.58 0.31 2.74
C PHE A 131 -12.48 -1.16 3.14
N THR A 132 -11.77 -1.97 2.36
CA THR A 132 -11.48 -3.35 2.76
C THR A 132 -10.01 -3.62 2.43
N MET A 133 -9.25 -4.11 3.40
CA MET A 133 -7.85 -4.52 3.20
C MET A 133 -7.77 -6.03 3.30
N GLN A 134 -7.05 -6.67 2.40
CA GLN A 134 -6.85 -8.12 2.48
C GLN A 134 -5.94 -8.45 3.67
N SER A 135 -6.21 -9.54 4.39
CA SER A 135 -5.45 -9.92 5.59
C SER A 135 -3.94 -9.90 5.36
N LEU A 136 -3.46 -10.50 4.25
CA LEU A 136 -2.04 -10.53 3.90
C LEU A 136 -1.43 -9.13 3.68
N ILE A 137 -2.19 -8.20 3.10
CA ILE A 137 -1.73 -6.82 2.89
C ILE A 137 -1.70 -6.09 4.23
N ARG A 138 -2.68 -6.35 5.09
CA ARG A 138 -2.76 -5.79 6.44
C ARG A 138 -1.61 -6.26 7.31
N ASP A 139 -1.28 -7.55 7.29
CA ASP A 139 -0.16 -8.12 8.04
C ASP A 139 1.16 -7.48 7.60
N ALA A 140 1.36 -7.34 6.29
CA ALA A 140 2.52 -6.63 5.75
C ALA A 140 2.56 -5.16 6.18
N ALA A 141 1.42 -4.46 6.16
CA ALA A 141 1.32 -3.07 6.61
C ALA A 141 1.63 -2.92 8.11
N LEU A 142 1.15 -3.84 8.94
CA LEU A 142 1.43 -3.86 10.37
C LEU A 142 2.90 -4.15 10.67
N LEU A 143 3.55 -5.03 9.90
CA LEU A 143 5.00 -5.27 9.97
C LEU A 143 5.81 -4.03 9.56
N ILE A 144 5.32 -3.25 8.60
CA ILE A 144 5.95 -1.98 8.22
C ILE A 144 5.75 -0.94 9.33
N ALA A 145 4.53 -0.84 9.87
CA ALA A 145 4.18 0.09 10.94
C ALA A 145 5.02 -0.20 12.20
N SER A 146 5.15 -1.45 12.61
CA SER A 146 5.94 -1.83 13.80
C SER A 146 7.40 -1.45 13.65
N LYS A 147 7.98 -1.63 12.46
CA LYS A 147 9.36 -1.20 12.16
C LYS A 147 9.54 0.31 12.14
N ARG A 148 8.52 1.08 11.73
CA ARG A 148 8.55 2.54 11.79
C ARG A 148 8.36 3.07 13.22
N CYS A 149 7.53 2.44 14.04
CA CYS A 149 7.36 2.80 15.44
C CYS A 149 8.61 2.52 16.30
N LEU A 150 9.48 1.59 15.91
CA LEU A 150 10.77 1.33 16.57
C LEU A 150 11.81 2.46 16.42
N TYR A 151 11.52 3.53 15.69
CA TYR A 151 12.38 4.72 15.59
C TYR A 151 11.90 5.91 16.45
N LEU A 152 10.92 5.69 17.33
CA LEU A 152 10.41 6.70 18.29
C LEU A 152 10.45 6.21 19.74
N GLN A 153 11.42 5.36 20.09
CA GLN A 153 11.76 5.03 21.48
C GLN A 153 13.17 5.53 21.82
#